data_AF-A0A0R3QFK6-F1
#
_entry.id   AF-A0A0R3QFK6-F1
#
_cell.length_a   1.000
_cell.length_b   1.000
_cell.length_c   1.000
_cell.angle_alpha   90.00
_cell.angle_beta   90.00
_cell.angle_gamma   90.00
#
_symmetry.space_group_name_H-M   'P 1'
#
loop_
_entity.id
_entity.type
_entity.pdbx_description
1 polymer ?
#
loop_
_entity_poly.entity_id
_entity_poly.type
_entity_poly.pdbx_seq_one_letter_code
_entity_poly.pdbx_strand_id
1 'polypeptide(L)'
;LESVYGEDFRDAAQNAWKIWQPLDVILHLKPVRSVSTTSGKIYVSLDLHVKCPKTYPLYGTPVIALENIQGISLRDIDKLKQMLDNKAASLKGNEIVLELCQMVQEFLYERNKPPEGSFFDGMLQQHAAVEHERRVLTFPM
;
A
#
# COMPACT_ATOMS: atom_id res chain seq x y z
N LEU A 1 15.80 2.28 -6.57
CA LEU A 1 14.46 2.60 -6.02
C LEU A 1 13.64 3.37 -7.02
N GLU A 2 14.09 4.57 -7.45
CA GLU A 2 13.43 5.35 -8.51
C GLU A 2 13.14 4.52 -9.78
N SER A 3 14.11 3.75 -10.28
CA SER A 3 13.89 2.89 -11.47
C SER A 3 12.84 1.78 -11.26
N VAL A 4 12.56 1.39 -10.01
CA VAL A 4 11.61 0.31 -9.67
C VAL A 4 10.21 0.88 -9.44
N TYR A 5 10.12 2.03 -8.78
CA TYR A 5 8.86 2.61 -8.32
C TYR A 5 8.39 3.81 -9.16
N GLY A 6 9.25 4.39 -10.00
CA GLY A 6 8.91 5.47 -10.92
C GLY A 6 8.21 6.64 -10.20
N GLU A 7 6.96 6.89 -10.59
CA GLU A 7 6.11 7.95 -10.03
C GLU A 7 5.72 7.74 -8.56
N ASP A 8 5.76 6.50 -8.06
CA ASP A 8 5.48 6.20 -6.66
C ASP A 8 6.70 6.50 -5.75
N PHE A 9 7.85 6.91 -6.31
CA PHE A 9 9.06 7.30 -5.57
C PHE A 9 9.16 8.82 -5.42
N ARG A 10 9.50 9.28 -4.22
CA ARG A 10 9.82 10.68 -3.93
C ARG A 10 11.10 10.79 -3.11
N ASP A 11 12.03 11.61 -3.58
CA ASP A 11 13.16 12.07 -2.78
C ASP A 11 12.67 13.14 -1.79
N ALA A 12 12.80 12.86 -0.49
CA ALA A 12 12.41 13.75 0.59
C ALA A 12 13.60 14.56 1.12
N ALA A 13 14.82 14.31 0.63
CA ALA A 13 15.98 15.10 0.98
C ALA A 13 15.82 16.54 0.46
N GLN A 14 15.59 17.48 1.36
CA GLN A 14 15.51 18.90 1.03
C GLN A 14 16.91 19.43 0.70
N ASN A 15 17.31 19.41 -0.58
CA ASN A 15 18.57 20.04 -0.99
C ASN A 15 18.40 20.88 -2.26
N ALA A 16 18.51 22.20 -2.10
CA ALA A 16 18.69 23.14 -3.22
C ALA A 16 20.14 23.12 -3.78
N TRP A 17 21.06 22.41 -3.13
CA TRP A 17 22.49 22.40 -3.46
C TRP A 17 23.02 20.96 -3.57
N LYS A 18 23.92 20.68 -4.51
CA LYS A 18 24.49 19.35 -4.83
C LYS A 18 25.46 18.79 -3.77
N ILE A 19 25.05 18.79 -2.50
CA ILE A 19 25.82 18.19 -1.40
C ILE A 19 25.26 16.79 -1.15
N TRP A 20 26.14 15.79 -1.03
CA TRP A 20 25.74 14.42 -0.68
C TRP A 20 25.08 14.39 0.69
N GLN A 21 23.92 13.73 0.79
CA GLN A 21 23.17 13.54 2.02
C GLN A 21 22.72 12.10 2.22
N PRO A 22 22.42 11.71 3.47
CA PRO A 22 21.86 10.40 3.76
C PRO A 22 20.52 10.21 3.05
N LEU A 23 20.21 8.97 2.66
CA LEU A 23 18.98 8.63 1.95
C LEU A 23 17.75 9.03 2.79
N ASP A 24 16.88 9.85 2.23
CA ASP A 24 15.61 10.27 2.81
C ASP A 24 14.55 10.19 1.71
N VAL A 25 13.74 9.14 1.73
CA VAL A 25 12.84 8.81 0.61
C VAL A 25 11.45 8.42 1.10
N ILE A 26 10.45 8.76 0.29
CA ILE A 26 9.06 8.38 0.50
C ILE A 26 8.62 7.53 -0.69
N LEU A 27 8.02 6.38 -0.41
CA LEU A 27 7.54 5.42 -1.40
C LEU A 27 6.03 5.20 -1.20
N HIS A 28 5.24 5.54 -2.20
CA HIS A 28 3.80 5.27 -2.19
C HIS A 28 3.55 3.80 -2.54
N LEU A 29 3.07 3.02 -1.58
CA LEU A 29 2.93 1.57 -1.71
C LEU A 29 1.45 1.16 -1.80
N LYS A 30 1.21 0.26 -2.74
CA LYS A 30 -0.08 -0.37 -3.03
C LYS A 30 0.08 -1.90 -2.93
N PRO A 31 -1.01 -2.65 -2.71
CA PRO A 31 -1.01 -4.11 -2.77
C PRO A 31 -0.23 -4.65 -3.96
N VAL A 32 0.53 -5.73 -3.76
CA VAL A 32 1.15 -6.43 -4.89
C VAL A 32 0.05 -6.88 -5.86
N ARG A 33 0.20 -6.58 -7.15
CA ARG A 33 -0.79 -6.98 -8.16
C ARG A 33 -0.63 -8.48 -8.43
N SER A 34 -1.52 -9.29 -7.87
CA SER A 34 -1.66 -10.70 -8.29
C SER A 34 -2.61 -10.79 -9.48
N VAL A 35 -2.30 -11.68 -10.42
CA VAL A 35 -3.17 -12.04 -11.56
C VAL A 35 -4.53 -12.59 -11.09
N SER A 36 -4.64 -13.02 -9.83
CA SER A 36 -5.82 -13.68 -9.26
C SER A 36 -6.88 -12.76 -8.62
N THR A 37 -6.66 -11.45 -8.48
CA THR A 37 -7.67 -10.57 -7.86
C THR A 37 -8.71 -10.13 -8.90
N THR A 38 -9.92 -10.67 -8.79
CA THR A 38 -11.06 -10.58 -9.74
C THR A 38 -11.50 -9.17 -10.17
N SER A 39 -10.99 -8.09 -9.56
CA SER A 39 -11.36 -6.71 -9.96
C SER A 39 -10.20 -5.73 -10.12
N GLY A 40 -8.97 -6.08 -9.74
CA GLY A 40 -7.81 -5.16 -9.78
C GLY A 40 -7.97 -3.88 -8.95
N LYS A 41 -9.03 -3.76 -8.14
CA LYS A 41 -9.33 -2.57 -7.33
C LYS A 41 -8.42 -2.51 -6.11
N ILE A 42 -7.95 -1.29 -5.82
CA ILE A 42 -7.07 -0.99 -4.70
C ILE A 42 -7.90 -0.21 -3.67
N TYR A 43 -8.03 -0.78 -2.48
CA TYR A 43 -8.75 -0.19 -1.35
C TYR A 43 -7.82 0.28 -0.24
N VAL A 44 -6.57 -0.17 -0.28
CA VAL A 44 -5.56 0.15 0.73
C VAL A 44 -4.28 0.68 0.09
N SER A 45 -3.65 1.65 0.72
CA SER A 45 -2.35 2.20 0.35
C SER A 45 -1.73 2.94 1.53
N LEU A 46 -0.42 3.17 1.48
CA LEU A 46 0.30 4.02 2.43
C LEU A 46 1.60 4.53 1.82
N ASP A 47 2.17 5.55 2.44
CA ASP A 47 3.50 6.04 2.14
C ASP A 47 4.50 5.47 3.16
N LEU A 48 5.52 4.77 2.66
CA LEU A 48 6.66 4.29 3.45
C LEU A 48 7.77 5.33 3.38
N HIS A 49 8.02 5.99 4.51
CA HIS A 49 9.08 6.98 4.64
C HIS A 49 10.31 6.34 5.31
N VAL A 50 11.44 6.37 4.62
CA VAL A 50 12.68 5.74 5.06
C VAL A 50 13.80 6.78 5.12
N LYS A 51 14.34 6.98 6.33
CA LYS A 51 15.51 7.85 6.56
C LYS A 51 16.68 7.01 7.01
N CYS A 52 17.69 6.90 6.17
CA CYS A 52 18.92 6.20 6.50
C CYS A 52 19.89 7.17 7.21
N PRO A 53 20.49 6.79 8.34
CA PRO A 53 21.60 7.55 8.91
C PRO A 53 22.85 7.46 8.00
N LYS A 54 23.82 8.36 8.20
CA LYS A 54 25.13 8.34 7.49
C LYS A 54 25.89 7.02 7.64
N THR A 55 25.58 6.25 8.67
CA THR A 55 26.23 4.99 9.01
C THR A 55 25.51 3.75 8.46
N TYR A 56 24.43 3.93 7.70
CA TYR A 56 23.73 2.85 7.00
C TYR A 56 24.51 2.40 5.76
N PRO A 57 24.50 1.10 5.40
CA PRO A 57 23.89 -0.02 6.13
C PRO A 57 24.75 -0.61 7.25
N LEU A 58 26.02 -0.19 7.35
CA LEU A 58 27.05 -0.84 8.18
C LEU A 58 26.69 -0.88 9.69
N TYR A 59 26.38 0.26 10.29
CA TYR A 59 26.17 0.40 11.73
C TYR A 59 24.84 1.02 12.12
N GLY A 60 24.23 1.80 11.22
CA GLY A 60 22.95 2.45 11.46
C GLY A 60 21.79 1.66 10.87
N THR A 61 20.64 1.71 11.52
CA THR A 61 19.36 1.22 11.01
C THR A 61 18.54 2.41 10.48
N PRO A 62 17.76 2.24 9.42
CA PRO A 62 16.91 3.31 8.95
C PRO A 62 15.81 3.63 9.96
N VAL A 63 15.42 4.90 10.02
CA VAL A 63 14.19 5.33 10.69
C VAL A 63 13.03 5.14 9.71
N ILE A 64 11.99 4.45 10.16
CA ILE A 64 10.82 4.11 9.36
C ILE A 64 9.62 4.89 9.90
N ALA A 65 8.85 5.51 9.02
CA ALA A 65 7.54 6.07 9.31
C ALA A 65 6.50 5.64 8.27
N LEU A 66 5.24 5.53 8.70
CA LEU A 66 4.09 5.19 7.85
C LEU A 66 3.19 6.42 7.77
N GLU A 67 2.96 6.92 6.57
CA GLU A 67 2.25 8.17 6.30
C GLU A 67 1.13 7.96 5.26
N ASN A 68 0.23 8.95 5.10
CA ASN A 68 -0.83 8.96 4.08
C ASN A 68 -1.62 7.65 3.95
N ILE A 69 -1.97 7.06 5.10
CA ILE A 69 -2.52 5.71 5.19
C ILE A 69 -4.00 5.70 4.79
N GLN A 70 -4.38 4.78 3.90
CA GLN A 70 -5.74 4.61 3.40
C GLN A 70 -6.22 3.17 3.58
N GLY A 71 -7.44 2.99 4.09
CA GLY A 71 -8.11 1.69 4.15
C GLY A 71 -7.51 0.66 5.13
N ILE A 72 -6.59 1.06 6.03
CA ILE A 72 -5.94 0.18 7.01
C ILE A 72 -6.37 0.58 8.43
N SER A 73 -6.63 -0.41 9.29
CA SER A 73 -6.96 -0.15 10.69
C SER A 73 -5.73 0.30 11.50
N LEU A 74 -5.93 1.10 12.55
CA LEU A 74 -4.84 1.55 13.45
C LEU A 74 -4.06 0.36 14.04
N ARG A 75 -4.77 -0.69 14.47
CA ARG A 75 -4.14 -1.92 14.98
C ARG A 75 -3.20 -2.57 13.96
N ASP A 76 -3.59 -2.56 12.69
CA ASP A 76 -2.79 -3.14 11.62
C ASP A 76 -1.59 -2.27 11.27
N ILE A 77 -1.73 -0.95 11.36
CA ILE A 77 -0.63 0.01 11.21
C ILE A 77 0.43 -0.23 12.30
N ASP A 78 0.01 -0.35 13.56
CA ASP A 78 0.92 -0.63 14.68
C ASP A 78 1.65 -1.97 14.49
N LYS A 79 0.91 -3.01 14.09
CA LYS A 79 1.47 -4.32 13.77
C LYS A 79 2.49 -4.24 12.63
N LEU A 80 2.14 -3.58 11.54
CA LEU A 80 3.01 -3.41 10.38
C LEU A 80 4.28 -2.65 10.78
N LYS A 81 4.14 -1.56 11.55
CA LYS A 81 5.27 -0.78 12.05
C LYS A 81 6.23 -1.63 12.87
N GLN A 82 5.71 -2.42 13.81
CA GLN A 82 6.53 -3.33 14.62
C GLN A 82 7.25 -4.37 13.76
N MET A 83 6.58 -4.94 12.76
CA MET A 83 7.20 -5.90 11.83
C MET A 83 8.35 -5.27 11.05
N LEU A 84 8.17 -4.05 10.56
CA LEU A 84 9.20 -3.31 9.80
C LEU A 84 10.40 -2.95 10.68
N ASP A 85 10.17 -2.47 11.90
CA ASP A 85 11.25 -2.13 12.84
C ASP A 85 12.07 -3.37 13.23
N ASN A 86 11.40 -4.49 13.49
CA ASN A 86 12.06 -5.77 13.77
C ASN A 86 12.88 -6.26 12.57
N LYS A 87 12.36 -6.10 11.35
CA LYS A 87 13.08 -6.46 10.13
C LYS A 87 14.29 -5.57 9.91
N ALA A 88 14.18 -4.28 10.20
CA ALA A 88 15.28 -3.34 10.08
C ALA A 88 16.40 -3.61 11.09
N ALA A 89 16.04 -4.02 12.31
CA ALA A 89 17.01 -4.43 13.31
C ALA A 89 17.72 -5.75 12.95
N SER A 90 16.99 -6.74 12.42
CA SER A 90 17.54 -8.07 12.14
C SER A 90 18.49 -8.12 10.94
N LEU A 91 18.33 -7.19 9.99
CA LEU A 91 19.14 -7.12 8.78
C LEU A 91 20.19 -6.00 8.81
N LYS A 92 20.54 -5.49 10.00
CA LYS A 92 21.64 -4.55 10.18
C LYS A 92 22.91 -5.05 9.49
N GLY A 93 23.56 -4.17 8.74
CA GLY A 93 24.71 -4.52 7.89
C GLY A 93 24.34 -4.74 6.42
N ASN A 94 23.05 -4.83 6.06
CA ASN A 94 22.59 -5.03 4.69
C ASN A 94 21.73 -3.86 4.20
N GLU A 95 21.64 -3.71 2.87
CA GLU A 95 20.60 -2.90 2.25
C GLU A 95 19.25 -3.61 2.40
N ILE A 96 18.21 -2.90 2.83
CA ILE A 96 16.92 -3.49 3.24
C ILE A 96 15.70 -2.74 2.73
N VAL A 97 15.89 -1.62 2.03
CA VAL A 97 14.77 -0.72 1.68
C VAL A 97 13.79 -1.43 0.74
N LEU A 98 14.29 -2.24 -0.19
CA LEU A 98 13.45 -3.03 -1.11
C LEU A 98 12.66 -4.11 -0.36
N GLU A 99 13.30 -4.79 0.59
CA GLU A 99 12.70 -5.83 1.41
C GLU A 99 11.58 -5.26 2.29
N LEU A 100 11.77 -4.05 2.83
CA LEU A 100 10.73 -3.33 3.57
C LEU A 100 9.54 -3.01 2.65
N CYS A 101 9.78 -2.56 1.42
CA CYS A 101 8.70 -2.28 0.47
C CYS A 101 7.91 -3.54 0.13
N GLN A 102 8.60 -4.65 -0.18
CA GLN A 102 7.96 -5.93 -0.47
C GLN A 102 7.08 -6.39 0.69
N MET A 103 7.60 -6.33 1.93
CA MET A 103 6.85 -6.68 3.13
C MET A 103 5.58 -5.83 3.30
N VAL A 104 5.66 -4.52 3.03
CA VAL A 104 4.48 -3.65 3.05
C VAL A 104 3.49 -4.05 1.96
N GLN A 105 3.94 -4.25 0.72
CA GLN A 105 3.04 -4.57 -0.39
C GLN A 105 2.34 -5.93 -0.22
N GLU A 106 3.00 -6.92 0.38
CA GLU A 106 2.42 -8.20 0.79
C GLU A 106 1.38 -8.01 1.90
N PHE A 107 1.70 -7.23 2.92
CA PHE A 107 0.77 -6.91 4.01
C PHE A 107 -0.48 -6.20 3.48
N LEU A 108 -0.31 -5.23 2.58
CA LEU A 108 -1.41 -4.52 1.93
C LEU A 108 -2.28 -5.48 1.11
N TYR A 109 -1.67 -6.43 0.41
CA TYR A 109 -2.40 -7.44 -0.36
C TYR A 109 -3.34 -8.28 0.51
N GLU A 110 -2.88 -8.76 1.67
CA GLU A 110 -3.71 -9.52 2.60
C GLU A 110 -4.89 -8.71 3.17
N ARG A 111 -4.75 -7.37 3.23
CA ARG A 111 -5.74 -6.46 3.81
C ARG A 111 -6.58 -5.70 2.77
N ASN A 112 -6.34 -5.92 1.49
CA ASN A 112 -7.07 -5.26 0.41
C ASN A 112 -8.50 -5.83 0.26
N LYS A 113 -9.37 -5.46 1.20
CA LYS A 113 -10.79 -5.85 1.21
C LYS A 113 -11.65 -4.68 0.75
N PRO A 114 -12.73 -4.93 -0.01
CA PRO A 114 -13.69 -3.88 -0.31
C PRO A 114 -14.26 -3.32 1.00
N PRO A 115 -14.47 -1.99 1.09
CA PRO A 115 -15.07 -1.40 2.28
C PRO A 115 -16.44 -2.04 2.54
N GLU A 116 -16.72 -2.35 3.81
CA GLU A 116 -18.01 -2.89 4.25
C GLU A 116 -19.10 -1.84 3.98
N GLY A 117 -19.75 -1.92 2.81
CA GLY A 117 -20.68 -0.89 2.41
C GLY A 117 -21.00 -0.82 0.92
N SER A 118 -21.07 -1.95 0.19
CA SER A 118 -21.71 -1.94 -1.13
C SER A 118 -23.22 -2.16 -0.98
N PHE A 119 -23.91 -1.20 -0.37
CA PHE A 119 -25.36 -1.01 -0.60
C PHE A 119 -25.66 -0.96 -2.11
N PHE A 120 -24.68 -0.51 -2.90
CA PHE A 120 -24.73 -0.48 -4.36
C PHE A 120 -24.88 -1.86 -5.01
N ASP A 121 -24.30 -2.91 -4.44
CA ASP A 121 -24.35 -4.25 -5.04
C ASP A 121 -25.74 -4.90 -4.84
N GLY A 122 -26.34 -4.68 -3.66
CA GLY A 122 -27.73 -5.07 -3.39
C GLY A 122 -28.74 -4.28 -4.24
N MET A 123 -28.53 -2.97 -4.41
CA MET A 123 -29.41 -2.13 -5.24
C MET A 123 -29.33 -2.49 -6.73
N LEU A 124 -28.14 -2.84 -7.26
CA LEU A 124 -27.97 -3.25 -8.65
C LEU A 124 -28.67 -4.59 -8.95
N GLN A 125 -28.62 -5.54 -8.01
CA GLN A 125 -29.36 -6.80 -8.10
C GLN A 125 -30.88 -6.58 -8.02
N GLN A 126 -31.36 -5.69 -7.15
CA GLN A 126 -32.79 -5.36 -7.08
C GLN A 126 -33.30 -4.67 -8.35
N HIS A 127 -32.54 -3.74 -8.94
CA HIS A 127 -32.95 -3.08 -10.18
C HIS A 127 -33.07 -4.06 -11.35
N ALA A 128 -32.11 -4.98 -11.50
CA ALA A 128 -32.16 -6.00 -12.55
C ALA A 128 -33.34 -6.98 -12.39
N ALA A 129 -33.67 -7.37 -11.16
CA ALA A 129 -34.81 -8.24 -10.88
C ALA A 129 -36.15 -7.54 -11.21
N VAL A 130 -36.30 -6.27 -10.81
CA VAL A 130 -37.50 -5.48 -11.09
C VAL A 130 -37.69 -5.23 -12.60
N GLU A 131 -36.62 -5.00 -13.36
CA GLU A 131 -36.71 -4.86 -14.82
C GLU A 131 -37.07 -6.17 -15.53
N HIS A 132 -36.57 -7.31 -15.04
CA HIS A 132 -36.92 -8.61 -15.60
C HIS A 132 -38.40 -8.95 -15.36
N GLU A 133 -38.90 -8.77 -14.14
CA GLU A 133 -40.31 -8.97 -13.83
C GLU A 133 -41.24 -8.07 -14.66
N ARG A 134 -40.85 -6.79 -14.85
CA ARG A 134 -41.62 -5.86 -15.69
C ARG A 134 -41.71 -6.30 -17.15
N ARG A 135 -40.64 -6.86 -17.73
CA ARG A 135 -40.67 -7.37 -19.11
C ARG A 135 -41.55 -8.61 -19.27
N VAL A 136 -41.51 -9.52 -18.30
CA VAL A 136 -42.28 -10.78 -18.35
C VAL A 136 -43.78 -10.53 -18.21
N LEU A 137 -44.19 -9.50 -17.46
CA LEU A 137 -45.60 -9.16 -17.25
C LEU A 137 -46.23 -8.31 -18.38
N THR A 138 -45.43 -7.69 -19.25
CA THR A 138 -45.94 -6.86 -20.37
C THR A 138 -46.20 -7.60 -21.67
N PHE A 139 -45.94 -8.91 -21.75
CA PHE A 139 -46.32 -9.75 -22.90
C PHE A 139 -47.26 -10.87 -22.45
N PRO A 140 -48.57 -10.60 -22.28
CA PRO A 140 -49.55 -11.67 -22.32
C PRO A 140 -49.63 -12.23 -23.75
N MET A 141 -49.66 -13.56 -23.86
CA MET A 141 -49.92 -14.32 -25.10
C MET A 141 -51.23 -13.89 -25.78
#